data_AF-A0A2V7YAJ2-F1
#
_entry.id   AF-A0A2V7YAJ2-F1
#
_cell.length_a   1.000
_cell.length_b   1.000
_cell.length_c   1.000
_cell.angle_alpha   90.00
_cell.angle_beta   90.00
_cell.angle_gamma   90.00
#
_symmetry.space_group_name_H-M   'P 1'
#
loop_
_entity.id
_entity.type
_entity.pdbx_description
1 polymer ?
#
loop_
_entity_poly.entity_id
_entity_poly.type
_entity_poly.pdbx_seq_one_letter_code
_entity_poly.pdbx_strand_id
1 'polypeptide(L)'
;MQDAVRRYRKLNPPRPPLYGVWSVENVAGASADAGVRQWRSVVFADPRALDAVLKVGTRERHALALDMKSKTMILDHRVALNLAEPEADVLVLDGLWDGRPTRAKLRRMRLTTPWFHWILRPELYGD
;
A
#
# COMPACT_ATOMS: atom_id res chain seq x y z
N MET A 1 -32.60 -13.65 -8.82
CA MET A 1 -31.78 -13.32 -7.64
C MET A 1 -30.27 -13.42 -7.90
N GLN A 2 -29.77 -14.43 -8.64
CA GLN A 2 -28.32 -14.57 -8.93
C GLN A 2 -27.72 -13.42 -9.78
N ASP A 3 -28.47 -12.84 -10.71
CA ASP A 3 -27.99 -11.71 -11.54
C ASP A 3 -27.76 -10.42 -10.75
N ALA A 4 -28.59 -10.16 -9.74
CA ALA A 4 -28.44 -8.99 -8.88
C ALA A 4 -27.14 -9.06 -8.06
N VAL A 5 -26.79 -10.23 -7.54
CA VAL A 5 -25.53 -10.47 -6.81
C VAL A 5 -24.32 -10.32 -7.74
N ARG A 6 -24.40 -10.81 -8.98
CA ARG A 6 -23.31 -10.70 -9.97
C ARG A 6 -23.08 -9.24 -10.39
N ARG A 7 -24.14 -8.47 -10.64
CA ARG A 7 -24.05 -7.01 -10.91
C ARG A 7 -23.51 -6.25 -9.71
N TYR A 8 -23.98 -6.56 -8.51
CA TYR A 8 -23.52 -5.93 -7.28
C TYR A 8 -22.01 -6.14 -7.07
N ARG A 9 -21.50 -7.36 -7.27
CA ARG A 9 -20.05 -7.66 -7.19
C ARG A 9 -19.22 -7.00 -8.29
N LYS A 10 -19.78 -6.84 -9.49
CA LYS A 10 -19.11 -6.11 -10.58
C LYS A 10 -18.95 -4.63 -10.25
N LEU A 11 -19.92 -4.05 -9.55
CA LEU A 11 -19.92 -2.64 -9.12
C LEU A 11 -19.18 -2.43 -7.80
N ASN A 12 -19.05 -3.47 -6.98
CA ASN A 12 -18.40 -3.45 -5.66
C ASN A 12 -17.40 -4.59 -5.57
N PRO A 13 -16.23 -4.48 -6.23
CA PRO A 13 -15.19 -5.48 -6.10
C PRO A 13 -14.80 -5.64 -4.62
N PRO A 14 -14.43 -6.85 -4.18
CA PRO A 14 -13.96 -7.06 -2.82
C PRO A 14 -12.75 -6.17 -2.56
N ARG A 15 -12.67 -5.61 -1.34
CA ARG A 15 -11.54 -4.77 -0.93
C ARG A 15 -10.25 -5.59 -1.00
N PRO A 16 -9.12 -5.00 -1.41
CA PRO A 16 -7.83 -5.69 -1.40
C PRO A 16 -7.44 -6.13 0.02
N PRO A 17 -6.63 -7.20 0.18
CA PRO A 17 -6.27 -7.75 1.49
C PRO A 17 -5.66 -6.75 2.47
N LEU A 18 -4.85 -5.80 1.99
CA LEU A 18 -4.20 -4.76 2.80
C LEU A 18 -4.97 -3.43 2.79
N TYR A 19 -6.24 -3.43 2.41
CA TYR A 19 -7.02 -2.21 2.16
C TYR A 19 -6.92 -1.18 3.29
N GLY A 20 -6.62 0.06 2.94
CA GLY A 20 -6.58 1.19 3.87
C GLY A 20 -5.26 1.95 3.80
N VAL A 21 -5.06 2.82 4.80
CA VAL A 21 -3.86 3.67 4.90
C VAL A 21 -2.99 3.22 6.05
N TRP A 22 -1.70 3.21 5.75
CA TRP A 22 -0.68 2.72 6.63
C TRP A 22 0.37 3.80 6.79
N SER A 23 0.54 4.29 8.02
CA SER A 23 1.61 5.23 8.33
C SER A 23 2.92 4.47 8.46
N VAL A 24 3.98 4.99 7.85
CA VAL A 24 5.33 4.43 8.01
C VAL A 24 5.90 4.91 9.34
N GLU A 25 6.19 3.98 10.25
CA GLU A 25 6.73 4.30 11.58
C GLU A 25 8.27 4.33 11.56
N ASN A 26 8.88 3.33 10.94
CA ASN A 26 10.32 3.17 10.91
C ASN A 26 10.77 2.46 9.62
N VAL A 27 11.96 2.80 9.14
CA VAL A 27 12.61 2.17 7.98
C VAL A 27 14.10 1.96 8.26
N ALA A 28 14.50 0.70 8.42
CA ALA A 28 15.89 0.28 8.53
C ALA A 28 16.45 -0.13 7.15
N GLY A 29 17.75 0.06 6.94
CA GLY A 29 18.50 -0.63 5.88
C GLY A 29 18.80 0.09 4.54
N ALA A 30 18.15 1.21 4.20
CA ALA A 30 18.48 1.97 2.98
C ALA A 30 19.34 3.23 3.27
N SER A 31 20.08 3.76 2.28
CA SER A 31 20.75 5.08 2.39
C SER A 31 19.72 6.19 2.66
N ALA A 32 20.11 7.31 3.27
CA ALA A 32 19.20 8.42 3.60
C ALA A 32 18.43 8.97 2.37
N ASP A 33 19.00 8.79 1.18
CA ASP A 33 18.51 9.37 -0.08
C ASP A 33 17.72 8.41 -0.98
N ALA A 34 17.40 7.18 -0.55
CA ALA A 34 16.78 6.17 -1.41
C ALA A 34 15.47 5.58 -0.88
N GLY A 35 14.43 5.58 -1.71
CA GLY A 35 13.26 4.70 -1.61
C GLY A 35 12.32 4.91 -0.42
N VAL A 36 11.83 3.79 0.15
CA VAL A 36 10.82 3.70 1.24
C VAL A 36 11.13 4.58 2.45
N ARG A 37 12.38 4.97 2.68
CA ARG A 37 12.75 5.92 3.76
C ARG A 37 12.08 7.29 3.62
N GLN A 38 11.74 7.67 2.39
CA GLN A 38 11.00 8.88 2.12
C GLN A 38 9.50 8.68 2.31
N TRP A 39 8.98 7.45 2.40
CA TRP A 39 7.55 7.25 2.61
C TRP A 39 7.15 7.72 4.01
N ARG A 40 6.09 8.52 4.03
CA ARG A 40 5.36 8.92 5.23
C ARG A 40 4.16 8.00 5.46
N SER A 41 3.44 7.66 4.39
CA SER A 41 2.30 6.75 4.43
C SER A 41 2.09 6.07 3.09
N VAL A 42 1.42 4.93 3.09
CA VAL A 42 0.99 4.23 1.87
C VAL A 42 -0.50 3.93 1.92
N VAL A 43 -1.12 3.85 0.75
CA VAL A 43 -2.54 3.57 0.57
C VAL A 43 -2.70 2.35 -0.32
N PHE A 44 -3.43 1.36 0.19
CA PHE A 44 -3.91 0.23 -0.59
C PHE A 44 -5.41 0.43 -0.83
N ALA A 45 -5.77 1.00 -1.97
CA ALA A 45 -7.16 1.14 -2.40
C ALA A 45 -7.47 0.33 -3.66
N ASP A 46 -6.47 0.15 -4.51
CA ASP A 46 -6.51 -0.61 -5.75
C ASP A 46 -5.72 -1.93 -5.55
N PRO A 47 -6.26 -3.11 -5.90
CA PRO A 47 -5.50 -4.37 -5.81
C PRO A 47 -4.24 -4.43 -6.68
N ARG A 48 -4.08 -3.52 -7.65
CA ARG A 48 -2.95 -3.47 -8.60
C ARG A 48 -2.03 -2.27 -8.42
N ALA A 49 -2.27 -1.43 -7.41
CA ALA A 49 -1.40 -0.29 -7.16
C ALA A 49 -1.21 0.02 -5.67
N LEU A 50 -0.06 0.58 -5.36
CA LEU A 50 0.27 1.17 -4.07
C LEU A 50 0.51 2.67 -4.29
N ASP A 51 -0.27 3.51 -3.61
CA ASP A 51 -0.02 4.96 -3.59
C ASP A 51 0.81 5.31 -2.35
N ALA A 52 2.01 5.84 -2.55
CA ALA A 52 2.89 6.30 -1.49
C ALA A 52 2.83 7.83 -1.38
N VAL A 53 2.80 8.34 -0.15
CA VAL A 53 3.00 9.75 0.15
C VAL A 53 4.38 9.89 0.77
N LEU A 54 5.22 10.72 0.17
CA LEU A 54 6.56 11.02 0.66
C LEU A 54 6.51 11.99 1.85
N LYS A 55 7.61 12.06 2.61
CA LYS A 55 7.81 13.00 3.73
C LYS A 55 7.75 14.45 3.27
N VAL A 56 8.18 14.72 2.04
CA VAL A 56 8.08 16.02 1.37
C VAL A 56 6.67 16.34 0.85
N GLY A 57 5.71 15.43 1.00
CA GLY A 57 4.31 15.62 0.60
C GLY A 57 3.97 15.17 -0.83
N THR A 58 4.98 14.89 -1.65
CA THR A 58 4.81 14.32 -3.00
C THR A 58 4.11 12.96 -2.95
N ARG A 59 3.33 12.65 -3.98
CA ARG A 59 2.68 11.35 -4.14
C ARG A 59 3.32 10.58 -5.28
N GLU A 60 3.52 9.29 -5.06
CA GLU A 60 4.03 8.34 -6.04
C GLU A 60 3.05 7.17 -6.13
N ARG A 61 2.89 6.62 -7.32
CA ARG A 61 2.07 5.42 -7.54
C ARG A 61 2.96 4.33 -8.09
N HIS A 62 2.92 3.17 -7.46
CA HIS A 62 3.67 1.99 -7.86
C HIS A 62 2.70 0.91 -8.35
N ALA A 63 3.06 0.23 -9.44
CA ALA A 63 2.38 -0.99 -9.85
C ALA A 63 2.61 -2.06 -8.78
N LEU A 64 1.53 -2.72 -8.34
CA LEU A 64 1.54 -3.66 -7.23
C LEU A 64 1.13 -5.05 -7.73
N ALA A 65 1.96 -6.05 -7.45
CA ALA A 65 1.56 -7.45 -7.45
C ALA A 65 1.66 -8.00 -6.02
N LEU A 66 0.52 -8.42 -5.47
CA LEU A 66 0.39 -8.90 -4.09
C LEU A 66 0.03 -10.39 -4.10
N ASP A 67 0.84 -11.22 -3.46
CA ASP A 67 0.55 -12.62 -3.22
C ASP A 67 0.48 -12.90 -1.71
N MET A 68 -0.74 -12.95 -1.20
CA MET A 68 -1.00 -13.20 0.21
C MET A 68 -0.71 -14.66 0.62
N LYS A 69 -0.65 -15.60 -0.33
CA LYS A 69 -0.32 -17.00 -0.05
C LYS A 69 1.17 -17.15 0.23
N SER A 70 2.01 -16.55 -0.61
CA SER A 70 3.47 -16.51 -0.39
C SER A 70 3.93 -15.39 0.53
N LYS A 71 3.02 -14.48 0.91
CA LYS A 71 3.30 -13.25 1.68
C LYS A 71 4.36 -12.39 1.00
N THR A 72 4.21 -12.17 -0.30
CA THR A 72 5.12 -11.35 -1.10
C THR A 72 4.39 -10.18 -1.74
N MET A 73 5.13 -9.09 -1.91
CA MET A 73 4.73 -7.86 -2.56
C MET A 73 5.81 -7.46 -3.55
N ILE A 74 5.41 -7.26 -4.80
CA ILE A 74 6.29 -6.76 -5.85
C ILE A 74 5.82 -5.38 -6.28
N LEU A 75 6.74 -4.41 -6.28
CA LEU A 75 6.50 -3.05 -6.76
C LEU A 75 7.28 -2.78 -8.05
N ASP A 76 6.58 -2.23 -9.05
CA ASP A 76 7.11 -1.82 -10.36
C ASP A 76 7.95 -2.91 -11.06
N HIS A 77 7.66 -4.18 -10.77
CA HIS A 77 8.42 -5.35 -11.24
C HIS A 77 9.92 -5.35 -10.85
N ARG A 78 10.33 -4.53 -9.88
CA ARG A 78 11.73 -4.30 -9.52
C ARG A 78 12.02 -4.59 -8.05
N VAL A 79 11.10 -4.24 -7.18
CA VAL A 79 11.26 -4.34 -5.73
C VAL A 79 10.45 -5.52 -5.24
N ALA A 80 11.10 -6.49 -4.60
CA ALA A 80 10.45 -7.62 -3.96
C ALA A 80 10.56 -7.50 -2.44
N LEU A 81 9.40 -7.52 -1.78
CA LEU A 81 9.26 -7.38 -0.32
C LEU A 81 8.43 -8.54 0.22
N ASN A 82 8.89 -9.11 1.32
CA ASN A 82 8.14 -10.04 2.14
C ASN A 82 7.22 -9.27 3.09
N LEU A 83 6.07 -9.85 3.37
CA LEU A 83 5.01 -9.30 4.21
C LEU A 83 4.94 -10.09 5.51
N ALA A 84 4.89 -9.37 6.63
CA ALA A 84 4.55 -9.95 7.93
C ALA A 84 3.57 -9.06 8.68
N GLU A 85 2.55 -9.67 9.29
CA GLU A 85 1.61 -9.00 10.19
C GLU A 85 1.85 -9.54 11.61
N PRO A 86 2.86 -9.01 12.34
CA PRO A 86 3.21 -9.53 13.67
C PRO A 86 2.15 -9.20 14.73
N GLU A 87 1.38 -8.15 14.52
CA GLU A 87 0.32 -7.67 15.39
C GLU A 87 -0.85 -7.17 14.53
N ALA A 88 -2.04 -7.07 15.12
CA ALA A 88 -3.16 -6.42 14.46
C ALA A 88 -2.80 -4.98 14.07
N ASP A 89 -3.17 -4.57 12.86
CA ASP A 89 -2.90 -3.23 12.32
C ASP A 89 -1.41 -2.89 12.18
N VAL A 90 -0.49 -3.87 12.24
CA VAL A 90 0.93 -3.67 11.99
C VAL A 90 1.37 -4.50 10.80
N LEU A 91 1.97 -3.83 9.81
CA LEU A 91 2.55 -4.47 8.64
C LEU A 91 4.06 -4.23 8.65
N VAL A 92 4.83 -5.30 8.49
CA VAL A 92 6.28 -5.25 8.29
C VAL A 92 6.57 -5.67 6.85
N LEU A 93 7.30 -4.81 6.15
CA LEU A 93 7.86 -5.06 4.83
C LEU A 93 9.35 -5.34 4.99
N ASP A 94 9.83 -6.44 4.44
CA ASP A 94 11.24 -6.82 4.52
C ASP A 94 11.74 -7.36 3.18
N GLY A 95 12.81 -6.81 2.62
CA GLY A 95 13.35 -7.30 1.36
C GLY A 95 14.41 -6.39 0.77
N LEU A 96 14.52 -6.37 -0.56
CA LEU A 96 15.51 -5.55 -1.26
C LEU A 96 14.83 -4.38 -1.95
N TRP A 97 15.26 -3.17 -1.63
CA TRP A 97 14.90 -1.95 -2.36
C TRP A 97 16.14 -1.44 -3.09
N ASP A 98 16.09 -1.40 -4.41
CA ASP A 98 17.26 -1.04 -5.25
C ASP A 98 18.53 -1.81 -4.87
N GLY A 99 18.39 -3.12 -4.62
CA GLY A 99 19.48 -4.02 -4.23
C GLY A 99 19.95 -3.86 -2.77
N ARG A 100 19.32 -3.02 -1.96
CA ARG A 100 19.68 -2.80 -0.55
C ARG A 100 18.66 -3.44 0.39
N PRO A 101 19.10 -4.18 1.42
CA PRO A 101 18.23 -4.70 2.46
C PRO A 101 17.43 -3.56 3.09
N THR A 102 16.12 -3.67 3.10
CA THR A 102 15.22 -2.66 3.65
C THR A 102 14.16 -3.35 4.48
N ARG A 103 13.90 -2.79 5.66
CA ARG A 103 12.82 -3.22 6.54
C ARG A 103 11.99 -2.02 6.98
N ALA A 104 10.72 -2.00 6.59
CA ALA A 104 9.79 -0.95 6.98
C ALA A 104 8.71 -1.50 7.91
N LYS A 105 8.44 -0.77 9.00
CA LYS A 105 7.29 -1.01 9.87
C LYS A 105 6.22 0.03 9.59
N LEU A 106 5.01 -0.44 9.36
CA LEU A 106 3.86 0.38 9.07
C LEU A 106 2.74 0.07 10.06
N ARG A 107 1.98 1.09 10.44
CA ARG A 107 0.80 0.96 11.28
C ARG A 107 -0.43 1.44 10.53
N ARG A 108 -1.49 0.63 10.54
CA ARG A 108 -2.77 1.00 9.94
C ARG A 108 -3.34 2.20 10.68
N MET A 109 -3.69 3.24 9.93
CA MET A 109 -4.34 4.41 10.47
C MET A 109 -5.81 4.09 10.74
N ARG A 110 -6.26 4.30 11.98
CA ARG A 110 -7.67 4.26 12.29
C ARG A 110 -8.32 5.53 11.75
N LEU A 111 -9.26 5.36 10.83
CA LEU A 111 -10.15 6.45 10.44
C LEU A 111 -11.12 6.65 11.60
N THR A 112 -10.93 7.73 12.36
CA THR A 112 -11.66 7.99 13.61
C THR A 112 -13.11 8.42 13.39
N THR A 113 -13.53 8.65 12.15
CA THR A 113 -14.90 9.10 11.83
C THR A 113 -15.63 8.12 10.90
N PRO A 114 -16.89 7.73 11.22
CA PRO A 114 -17.68 6.79 10.41
C PRO A 114 -18.02 7.23 8.97
N TRP A 115 -17.63 8.45 8.58
CA TRP A 115 -17.95 9.08 7.30
C TRP A 115 -16.71 9.60 6.57
N PHE A 116 -15.53 9.12 6.95
CA PHE A 116 -14.32 9.46 6.22
C PHE A 116 -14.36 8.80 4.83
N HIS A 117 -14.62 9.61 3.82
CA HIS A 117 -14.47 9.22 2.41
C HIS A 117 -13.14 9.78 1.89
N TRP A 118 -12.33 8.93 1.29
CA TRP A 118 -11.13 9.36 0.58
C TRP A 118 -11.54 10.25 -0.58
N ILE A 119 -11.19 11.54 -0.53
CA ILE A 119 -11.21 12.38 -1.74
C ILE A 119 -9.93 12.05 -2.51
N LEU A 120 -9.98 10.99 -3.31
CA LEU A 120 -9.05 10.81 -4.42
C LEU A 120 -9.45 11.87 -5.45
N ARG A 121 -8.69 12.97 -5.56
CA ARG A 121 -8.92 13.93 -6.65
C ARG A 121 -8.45 13.28 -7.95
N PRO A 122 -9.34 13.04 -8.93
CA PRO A 122 -8.94 12.49 -10.22
C PRO A 122 -8.24 13.54 -11.11
N GLU A 123 -8.30 14.82 -10.75
CA GLU A 123 -7.85 15.95 -11.58
C GLU A 123 -6.33 16.08 -11.72
N LEU A 124 -5.55 15.08 -11.29
CA LEU A 124 -4.11 15.00 -11.53
C LEU A 124 -3.70 13.76 -12.35
N TYR A 125 -4.65 12.99 -12.89
CA TYR A 125 -4.38 11.98 -13.91
C TYR A 125 -4.34 12.67 -15.28
N GLY A 126 -3.16 13.17 -15.65
CA GLY A 126 -2.87 13.53 -17.05
C GLY A 126 -2.88 12.27 -17.92
N ASP A 127 -3.39 12.44 -19.14
CA ASP A 127 -3.58 11.43 -20.20
C ASP A 127 -2.36 10.51 -20.46
#